data_AF-A0A4V1VKU7-F1
#
_entry.id   AF-A0A4V1VKU7-F1
#
_cell.length_a   1.000
_cell.length_b   1.000
_cell.length_c   1.000
_cell.angle_alpha   90.00
_cell.angle_beta   90.00
_cell.angle_gamma   90.00
#
_symmetry.space_group_name_H-M   'P 1'
#
loop_
_entity.id
_entity.type
_entity.pdbx_description
1 polymer ?
#
loop_
_entity_poly.entity_id
_entity_poly.type
_entity_poly.pdbx_seq_one_letter_code
_entity_poly.pdbx_strand_id
1 'polypeptide(L)'
;YYPERDGSISELDDESTTTSELLQAHLPESRVVKAFNNIYFEHLATLARPAGDPERSVLAIAGDDAAAKAEATELIDRLGYDAHDVGPLAEGWRYQRDTAAYAALYGDPSTSYPDWKPRTVKVELLQQQLDAAKRYRDM
;
A
#
# COMPACT_ATOMS: atom_id res chain seq x y z
N TYR A 1 -1.74 -9.83 -5.50
CA TYR A 1 -2.00 -11.02 -6.31
C TYR A 1 -0.73 -11.33 -7.08
N TYR A 2 -0.33 -12.59 -7.08
CA TYR A 2 0.86 -13.11 -7.75
C TYR A 2 0.40 -14.26 -8.66
N PRO A 3 0.28 -14.08 -9.99
CA PRO A 3 -0.25 -15.11 -10.88
C PRO A 3 0.43 -16.48 -10.74
N GLU A 4 1.73 -16.47 -10.45
CA GLU A 4 2.54 -17.68 -10.28
C GLU A 4 2.14 -18.50 -9.05
N ARG A 5 1.57 -17.84 -8.04
CA ARG A 5 1.12 -18.45 -6.77
C ARG A 5 -0.40 -18.64 -6.74
N ASP A 6 -1.13 -17.66 -7.23
CA ASP A 6 -2.57 -17.51 -7.09
C ASP A 6 -3.34 -18.08 -8.31
N GLY A 7 -2.63 -18.47 -9.40
CA GLY A 7 -3.23 -18.83 -10.69
C GLY A 7 -3.69 -17.59 -11.47
N SER A 8 -4.05 -17.69 -12.76
CA SER A 8 -4.51 -16.55 -13.58
C SER A 8 -5.95 -16.13 -13.27
N ILE A 9 -6.18 -14.82 -13.08
CA ILE A 9 -7.50 -14.22 -12.86
C ILE A 9 -7.69 -13.14 -13.92
N SER A 10 -8.55 -13.41 -14.91
CA SER A 10 -8.68 -12.60 -16.13
C SER A 10 -8.84 -11.10 -15.87
N GLU A 11 -9.70 -10.72 -14.91
CA GLU A 11 -10.02 -9.32 -14.60
C GLU A 11 -8.86 -8.58 -13.91
N LEU A 12 -7.95 -9.32 -13.26
CA LEU A 12 -6.72 -8.76 -12.69
C LEU A 12 -5.59 -8.74 -13.73
N ASP A 13 -5.56 -9.72 -14.63
CA ASP A 13 -4.57 -9.84 -15.70
C ASP A 13 -4.78 -8.75 -16.77
N ASP A 14 -6.02 -8.40 -17.10
CA ASP A 14 -6.37 -7.32 -18.04
C ASP A 14 -6.48 -5.94 -17.38
N GLU A 15 -6.30 -5.88 -16.05
CA GLU A 15 -6.39 -4.70 -15.21
C GLU A 15 -7.74 -3.94 -15.30
N SER A 16 -8.83 -4.63 -15.66
CA SER A 16 -10.20 -4.09 -15.62
C SER A 16 -10.70 -3.85 -14.19
N THR A 17 -10.09 -4.49 -13.20
CA THR A 17 -10.31 -4.22 -11.77
C THR A 17 -9.00 -4.28 -10.98
N THR A 18 -9.04 -3.90 -9.70
CA THR A 18 -7.93 -4.09 -8.76
C THR A 18 -8.21 -5.26 -7.82
N THR A 19 -7.17 -5.79 -7.17
CA THR A 19 -7.32 -6.88 -6.19
C THR A 19 -8.30 -6.53 -5.06
N SER A 20 -8.36 -5.25 -4.69
CA SER A 20 -9.20 -4.80 -3.59
C SER A 20 -10.63 -4.52 -4.04
N GLU A 21 -10.85 -3.98 -5.24
CA GLU A 21 -12.19 -3.90 -5.84
C GLU A 21 -12.78 -5.29 -6.09
N LEU A 22 -11.98 -6.24 -6.56
CA LEU A 22 -12.41 -7.64 -6.70
C LEU A 22 -12.85 -8.22 -5.36
N LEU A 23 -12.08 -7.98 -4.28
CA LEU A 23 -12.47 -8.39 -2.92
C LEU A 23 -13.77 -7.73 -2.48
N GLN A 24 -13.94 -6.43 -2.73
CA GLN A 24 -15.17 -5.70 -2.40
C GLN A 24 -16.39 -6.26 -3.14
N ALA A 25 -16.24 -6.67 -4.41
CA ALA A 25 -17.31 -7.31 -5.17
C ALA A 25 -17.71 -8.68 -4.59
N HIS A 26 -16.75 -9.44 -4.03
CA HIS A 26 -17.02 -10.71 -3.35
C HIS A 26 -17.66 -10.53 -1.96
N LEU A 27 -17.49 -9.35 -1.35
CA LEU A 27 -17.99 -9.03 -0.01
C LEU A 27 -18.88 -7.77 -0.06
N PRO A 28 -20.04 -7.81 -0.74
CA PRO A 28 -20.82 -6.61 -1.06
C PRO A 28 -21.37 -5.87 0.17
N GLU A 29 -21.46 -6.55 1.31
CA GLU A 29 -21.92 -5.96 2.59
C GLU A 29 -20.76 -5.43 3.45
N SER A 30 -19.51 -5.69 3.07
CA SER A 30 -18.31 -5.22 3.78
C SER A 30 -17.84 -3.86 3.25
N ARG A 31 -17.02 -3.17 4.06
CA ARG A 31 -16.32 -1.94 3.67
C ARG A 31 -14.83 -2.24 3.56
N VAL A 32 -14.33 -2.38 2.34
CA VAL A 32 -12.92 -2.75 2.10
C VAL A 32 -12.04 -1.50 2.10
N VAL A 33 -10.93 -1.57 2.86
CA VAL A 33 -9.85 -0.59 2.84
C VAL A 33 -8.54 -1.33 2.56
N LYS A 34 -7.77 -0.85 1.57
CA LYS A 34 -6.46 -1.40 1.23
C LYS A 34 -5.38 -0.65 2.01
N ALA A 35 -4.67 -1.36 2.88
CA ALA A 35 -3.56 -0.83 3.69
C ALA A 35 -2.44 -1.88 3.85
N PHE A 36 -1.27 -1.44 4.35
CA PHE A 36 -0.10 -2.26 4.71
C PHE A 36 0.59 -3.06 3.60
N ASN A 37 -0.04 -3.26 2.44
CA ASN A 37 0.55 -4.09 1.40
C ASN A 37 1.85 -3.49 0.83
N ASN A 38 2.07 -2.19 1.00
CA ASN A 38 3.16 -1.46 0.36
C ASN A 38 4.45 -1.41 1.18
N ILE A 39 4.48 -1.99 2.38
CA ILE A 39 5.66 -2.05 3.26
C ILE A 39 6.13 -3.51 3.44
N TYR A 40 7.44 -3.73 3.42
CA TYR A 40 8.03 -5.04 3.72
C TYR A 40 7.80 -5.41 5.19
N PHE A 41 7.45 -6.68 5.47
CA PHE A 41 6.97 -7.07 6.79
C PHE A 41 7.99 -6.83 7.92
N GLU A 42 9.29 -6.98 7.68
CA GLU A 42 10.31 -6.68 8.68
C GLU A 42 10.39 -5.18 8.96
N HIS A 43 10.26 -4.35 7.92
CA HIS A 43 10.25 -2.90 8.07
C HIS A 43 9.02 -2.43 8.85
N LEU A 44 7.86 -3.08 8.65
CA LEU A 44 6.66 -2.83 9.44
C LEU A 44 6.89 -3.08 10.94
N ALA A 45 7.73 -4.05 11.30
CA ALA A 45 8.08 -4.31 12.68
C ALA A 45 9.09 -3.31 13.26
N THR A 46 9.97 -2.72 12.44
CA THR A 46 11.10 -1.89 12.92
C THR A 46 10.92 -0.38 12.77
N LEU A 47 10.04 0.08 11.86
CA LEU A 47 9.84 1.50 11.56
C LEU A 47 8.77 2.19 12.42
N ALA A 48 8.07 1.45 13.29
CA ALA A 48 7.05 2.02 14.15
C ALA A 48 7.63 3.13 15.05
N ARG A 49 6.97 4.29 15.10
CA ARG A 49 7.32 5.42 15.97
C ARG A 49 6.08 6.02 16.61
N PRO A 50 6.20 6.63 17.81
CA PRO A 50 5.08 7.34 18.44
C PRO A 50 4.52 8.46 17.55
N ALA A 51 3.26 8.82 17.79
CA ALA A 51 2.63 9.95 17.10
C ALA A 51 3.44 11.25 17.30
N GLY A 52 3.64 12.00 16.21
CA GLY A 52 4.41 13.24 16.20
C GLY A 52 5.93 13.07 16.10
N ASP A 53 6.46 11.85 16.10
CA ASP A 53 7.89 11.60 15.90
C ASP A 53 8.32 12.02 14.48
N PRO A 54 9.39 12.85 14.33
CA PRO A 54 9.84 13.32 13.03
C PRO A 54 10.37 12.20 12.12
N GLU A 55 10.65 11.01 12.62
CA GLU A 55 11.07 9.84 11.85
C GLU A 55 9.93 8.84 11.60
N ARG A 56 8.69 9.17 11.98
CA ARG A 56 7.51 8.33 11.73
C ARG A 56 7.23 8.20 10.23
N SER A 57 6.99 6.97 9.77
CA SER A 57 6.72 6.71 8.36
C SER A 57 5.23 6.80 8.05
N VAL A 58 4.92 7.18 6.81
CA VAL A 58 3.54 7.18 6.29
C VAL A 58 3.26 5.93 5.46
N LEU A 59 2.04 5.38 5.57
CA LEU A 59 1.52 4.25 4.78
C LEU A 59 0.35 4.70 3.91
N ALA A 60 0.26 4.18 2.69
CA ALA A 60 -0.86 4.46 1.79
C ALA A 60 -2.12 3.69 2.23
N ILE A 61 -3.28 4.35 2.16
CA ILE A 61 -4.60 3.72 2.25
C ILE A 61 -5.48 4.11 1.08
N ALA A 62 -6.41 3.24 0.70
CA ALA A 62 -7.45 3.53 -0.28
C ALA A 62 -8.74 2.77 0.07
N GLY A 63 -9.89 3.39 -0.20
CA GLY A 63 -11.20 2.84 0.15
C GLY A 63 -12.34 3.81 -0.15
N ASP A 64 -13.53 3.26 -0.36
CA ASP A 64 -14.71 4.04 -0.79
C ASP A 64 -15.56 4.55 0.38
N ASP A 65 -15.49 3.89 1.54
CA ASP A 65 -16.20 4.31 2.74
C ASP A 65 -15.31 5.16 3.66
N ALA A 66 -15.72 6.41 3.89
CA ALA A 66 -14.94 7.37 4.67
C ALA A 66 -14.81 6.97 6.15
N ALA A 67 -15.81 6.32 6.73
CA ALA A 67 -15.76 5.88 8.13
C ALA A 67 -14.79 4.69 8.29
N ALA A 68 -14.82 3.73 7.36
CA ALA A 68 -13.87 2.62 7.35
C ALA A 68 -12.42 3.11 7.16
N LYS A 69 -12.19 4.11 6.30
CA LYS A 69 -10.86 4.73 6.16
C LYS A 69 -10.40 5.43 7.45
N ALA A 70 -11.32 6.08 8.17
CA ALA A 70 -11.00 6.68 9.46
C ALA A 70 -10.60 5.61 10.50
N GLU A 71 -11.34 4.49 10.59
CA GLU A 71 -11.00 3.37 11.47
C GLU A 71 -9.64 2.74 11.11
N ALA A 72 -9.35 2.54 9.82
CA ALA A 72 -8.06 2.06 9.36
C ALA A 72 -6.92 3.05 9.69
N THR A 73 -7.17 4.35 9.55
CA THR A 73 -6.21 5.41 9.91
C THR A 73 -5.89 5.39 11.40
N GLU A 74 -6.89 5.23 12.26
CA GLU A 74 -6.69 5.11 13.72
C GLU A 74 -5.88 3.86 14.07
N LEU A 75 -6.14 2.73 13.41
CA LEU A 75 -5.34 1.52 13.60
C LEU A 75 -3.87 1.74 13.19
N ILE A 76 -3.63 2.35 12.02
CA ILE A 76 -2.29 2.68 11.53
C ILE A 76 -1.57 3.61 12.51
N ASP A 77 -2.27 4.61 13.05
CA ASP A 77 -1.74 5.51 14.07
C ASP A 77 -1.30 4.73 15.33
N ARG A 78 -2.18 3.88 15.87
CA ARG A 78 -1.86 3.05 17.04
C ARG A 78 -0.69 2.10 16.80
N LEU A 79 -0.46 1.68 15.56
CA LEU A 79 0.66 0.84 15.16
C LEU A 79 1.96 1.62 14.91
N GLY A 80 1.93 2.95 15.05
CA GLY A 80 3.12 3.79 14.99
C GLY A 80 3.44 4.33 13.59
N TYR A 81 2.42 4.53 12.76
CA TYR A 81 2.56 5.07 11.40
C TYR A 81 1.55 6.19 11.13
N ASP A 82 1.86 7.08 10.20
CA ASP A 82 0.88 7.98 9.62
C ASP A 82 0.16 7.29 8.45
N ALA A 83 -1.07 7.70 8.14
CA ALA A 83 -1.78 7.24 6.96
C ALA A 83 -1.89 8.36 5.91
N HIS A 84 -1.68 8.01 4.64
CA HIS A 84 -1.96 8.88 3.49
C HIS A 84 -3.11 8.30 2.70
N ASP A 85 -4.24 9.02 2.66
CA ASP A 85 -5.42 8.61 1.89
C ASP A 85 -5.22 8.92 0.41
N VAL A 86 -5.10 7.87 -0.40
CA VAL A 86 -4.91 7.93 -1.85
C VAL A 86 -6.25 8.05 -2.59
N GLY A 87 -7.38 7.97 -1.87
CA GLY A 87 -8.71 8.17 -2.43
C GLY A 87 -9.56 6.89 -2.49
N PRO A 88 -10.37 6.70 -3.56
CA PRO A 88 -11.22 5.54 -3.76
C PRO A 88 -10.45 4.23 -3.79
N LEU A 89 -11.12 3.10 -3.54
CA LEU A 89 -10.50 1.77 -3.51
C LEU A 89 -9.80 1.42 -4.83
N ALA A 90 -10.35 1.93 -5.94
CA ALA A 90 -9.78 1.82 -7.28
C ALA A 90 -8.34 2.37 -7.35
N GLU A 91 -7.98 3.44 -6.63
CA GLU A 91 -6.63 4.01 -6.64
C GLU A 91 -5.59 3.10 -5.95
N GLY A 92 -6.05 2.02 -5.30
CA GLY A 92 -5.23 0.99 -4.68
C GLY A 92 -4.19 0.35 -5.60
N TRP A 93 -4.37 0.42 -6.93
CA TRP A 93 -3.40 -0.13 -7.88
C TRP A 93 -2.03 0.57 -7.82
N ARG A 94 -1.96 1.84 -7.43
CA ARG A 94 -0.72 2.64 -7.47
C ARG A 94 0.38 2.14 -6.54
N TYR A 95 0.01 1.38 -5.52
CA TYR A 95 0.92 0.79 -4.54
C TYR A 95 0.76 -0.73 -4.46
N GLN A 96 0.30 -1.36 -5.54
CA GLN A 96 0.29 -2.82 -5.68
C GLN A 96 1.69 -3.36 -6.01
N ARG A 97 1.82 -4.69 -6.05
CA ARG A 97 3.04 -5.37 -6.47
C ARG A 97 3.61 -4.73 -7.76
N ASP A 98 4.94 -4.68 -7.84
CA ASP A 98 5.73 -4.18 -8.98
C ASP A 98 5.57 -2.69 -9.31
N THR A 99 4.82 -1.91 -8.52
CA THR A 99 4.80 -0.45 -8.65
C THR A 99 5.87 0.24 -7.79
N ALA A 100 6.18 1.48 -8.15
CA ALA A 100 7.15 2.33 -7.47
C ALA A 100 6.89 2.50 -5.96
N ALA A 101 5.63 2.49 -5.54
CA ALA A 101 5.26 2.66 -4.13
C ALA A 101 5.24 1.34 -3.33
N TYR A 102 5.66 0.21 -3.90
CA TYR A 102 5.59 -1.12 -3.28
C TYR A 102 6.92 -1.55 -2.64
N ALA A 103 6.83 -2.02 -1.40
CA ALA A 103 7.85 -2.70 -0.59
C ALA A 103 9.23 -2.01 -0.51
N ALA A 104 9.97 -2.01 -1.62
CA ALA A 104 11.28 -1.36 -1.78
C ALA A 104 11.28 0.11 -1.40
N LEU A 105 10.13 0.80 -1.47
CA LEU A 105 9.98 2.18 -1.04
C LEU A 105 10.45 2.41 0.42
N TYR A 106 10.25 1.42 1.30
CA TYR A 106 10.65 1.50 2.70
C TYR A 106 12.05 0.92 2.96
N GLY A 107 12.74 0.46 1.91
CA GLY A 107 14.14 0.04 1.96
C GLY A 107 15.10 1.17 1.58
N ASP A 108 16.28 1.15 2.16
CA ASP A 108 17.42 1.96 1.71
C ASP A 108 17.80 1.53 0.29
N PRO A 109 17.78 2.43 -0.71
CA PRO A 109 18.06 2.10 -2.10
C PRO A 109 19.51 1.65 -2.36
N SER A 110 20.43 1.83 -1.40
CA SER A 110 21.79 1.28 -1.45
C SER A 110 21.87 -0.19 -1.05
N THR A 111 20.77 -0.77 -0.58
CA THR A 111 20.66 -2.17 -0.15
C THR A 111 19.68 -2.95 -1.03
N SER A 112 19.76 -4.28 -0.98
CA SER A 112 18.94 -5.19 -1.77
C SER A 112 18.28 -6.25 -0.90
N TYR A 113 17.16 -6.80 -1.35
CA TYR A 113 16.56 -7.99 -0.75
C TYR A 113 17.58 -9.15 -0.67
N PRO A 114 17.61 -9.93 0.43
CA PRO A 114 16.75 -9.81 1.61
C PRO A 114 17.24 -8.79 2.67
N ASP A 115 18.47 -8.27 2.56
CA ASP A 115 19.11 -7.42 3.57
C ASP A 115 18.73 -5.93 3.48
N TRP A 116 17.48 -5.63 3.11
CA TRP A 116 17.03 -4.24 3.00
C TRP A 116 17.07 -3.54 4.35
N LYS A 117 17.89 -2.50 4.45
CA LYS A 117 17.86 -1.62 5.63
C LYS A 117 16.58 -0.78 5.61
N PRO A 118 15.88 -0.64 6.74
CA PRO A 118 14.65 0.15 6.79
C PRO A 118 14.97 1.63 6.58
N ARG A 119 14.09 2.32 5.86
CA ARG A 119 14.16 3.76 5.58
C ARG A 119 12.82 4.40 5.92
N THR A 120 12.86 5.52 6.63
CA THR A 120 11.68 6.34 6.88
C THR A 120 11.14 6.92 5.57
N VAL A 121 9.83 6.82 5.36
CA VAL A 121 9.14 7.37 4.19
C VAL A 121 8.19 8.48 4.63
N LYS A 122 8.32 9.66 4.01
CA LYS A 122 7.43 10.82 4.21
C LYS A 122 6.43 10.95 3.07
N VAL A 123 5.37 11.74 3.29
CA VAL A 123 4.25 11.88 2.36
C VAL A 123 4.68 12.38 0.99
N GLU A 124 5.70 13.25 0.93
CA GLU A 124 6.22 13.79 -0.32
C GLU A 124 6.83 12.68 -1.19
N LEU A 125 7.64 11.80 -0.57
CA LEU A 125 8.24 10.67 -1.28
C LEU A 125 7.18 9.63 -1.65
N LEU A 126 6.24 9.33 -0.75
CA LEU A 126 5.14 8.41 -1.04
C LEU A 126 4.31 8.92 -2.23
N GLN A 127 3.90 10.20 -2.21
CA GLN A 127 3.14 10.81 -3.30
C GLN A 127 3.91 10.76 -4.62
N GLN A 128 5.20 11.08 -4.60
CA GLN A 128 6.03 10.99 -5.80
C GLN A 128 6.03 9.57 -6.41
N GLN A 129 6.09 8.51 -5.58
CA GLN A 129 6.06 7.14 -6.08
C GLN A 129 4.65 6.70 -6.52
N LEU A 130 3.59 7.20 -5.88
CA LEU A 130 2.21 6.98 -6.31
C LEU A 130 1.92 7.63 -7.67
N ASP A 131 2.51 8.79 -7.94
CA ASP A 131 2.39 9.51 -9.22
C ASP A 131 3.22 8.84 -10.33
N ALA A 132 4.33 8.19 -9.97
CA ALA A 132 5.18 7.44 -10.89
C ALA A 132 4.67 6.03 -11.20
N ALA A 133 3.60 5.57 -10.52
CA ALA A 133 3.06 4.24 -10.71
C ALA A 133 2.55 4.04 -12.15
N LYS A 134 2.85 2.87 -12.71
CA LYS A 134 2.37 2.43 -14.02
C LYS A 134 1.55 1.16 -13.87
N ARG A 135 0.53 1.02 -14.72
CA ARG A 135 -0.23 -0.22 -14.88
C ARG A 135 0.65 -1.29 -15.52
N TYR A 136 0.37 -2.56 -15.27
CA TYR A 136 1.13 -3.68 -15.83
C TYR A 136 1.18 -3.64 -17.36
N ARG A 137 0.08 -3.27 -18.01
CA ARG A 137 0.02 -3.11 -19.48
C ARG A 137 0.87 -1.95 -20.04
N ASP A 138 1.31 -1.02 -19.19
CA ASP A 138 2.06 0.18 -19.56
C ASP A 138 3.56 0.10 -19.18
N MET A 139 4.01 -1.05 -18.67
CA MET A 139 5.40 -1.32 -18.28
C MET A 139 6.25 -1.98 -19.36
#